data_AF-A0A367FQG9-F1
#
_entry.id   AF-A0A367FQG9-F1
#
_cell.length_a   1.000
_cell.length_b   1.000
_cell.length_c   1.000
_cell.angle_alpha   90.00
_cell.angle_beta   90.00
_cell.angle_gamma   90.00
#
_symmetry.space_group_name_H-M   'P 1'
#
loop_
_entity.id
_entity.type
_entity.pdbx_description
1 polymer ?
#
loop_
_entity_poly.entity_id
_entity_poly.type
_entity_poly.pdbx_seq_one_letter_code
_entity_poly.pdbx_strand_id
1 'polypeptide(L)' 'MESPLAPILAHPRLPVQLYRGCRPGELHLLALAVPITGDDCEDLGAWLAEHGRALTRAHLALAASE' A
#
# COMPACT_ATOMS: atom_id res chain seq x y z
N MET A 1 -3.42 -18.45 -10.05
CA MET A 1 -2.38 -17.56 -10.62
C MET A 1 -2.04 -16.59 -9.51
N GLU A 2 -0.93 -16.83 -8.80
CA GLU A 2 -0.49 -15.94 -7.71
C GLU A 2 -0.17 -14.57 -8.30
N SER A 3 -0.55 -13.49 -7.62
CA SER A 3 -0.21 -12.13 -8.04
C SER A 3 1.31 -12.02 -8.14
N PRO A 4 1.88 -11.51 -9.26
CA PRO A 4 3.33 -11.30 -9.38
C PRO A 4 3.86 -10.24 -8.41
N LEU A 5 2.98 -9.55 -7.70
CA LEU A 5 3.31 -8.54 -6.70
C LEU A 5 3.16 -9.14 -5.31
N ALA A 6 4.25 -9.17 -4.53
CA ALA A 6 4.21 -9.57 -3.14
C ALA A 6 3.62 -8.43 -2.27
N PRO A 7 2.65 -8.72 -1.37
CA PRO A 7 2.11 -7.71 -0.47
C PRO A 7 3.20 -7.25 0.51
N ILE A 8 3.26 -5.95 0.79
CA ILE A 8 4.22 -5.35 1.72
C ILE A 8 3.57 -5.10 3.07
N LEU A 9 2.33 -4.63 3.03
CA LEU A 9 1.61 -4.27 4.24
C LEU A 9 0.11 -4.48 4.01
N ALA A 10 -0.54 -5.15 4.96
CA ALA A 10 -1.98 -5.28 5.01
C ALA A 10 -2.54 -4.24 5.97
N HIS A 11 -3.68 -3.64 5.61
CA HIS A 11 -4.42 -2.79 6.54
C HIS A 11 -4.92 -3.67 7.70
N PRO A 12 -4.81 -3.24 8.97
CA PRO A 12 -5.10 -4.10 10.12
C PRO A 12 -6.59 -4.48 10.25
N ARG A 13 -7.49 -3.66 9.71
CA ARG A 13 -8.94 -3.80 9.87
C ARG A 13 -9.72 -3.96 8.56
N LEU A 14 -9.14 -3.53 7.44
CA LEU A 14 -9.82 -3.45 6.16
C LEU A 14 -9.17 -4.47 5.22
N PRO A 15 -9.94 -5.08 4.30
CA PRO A 15 -9.42 -6.05 3.35
C PRO A 15 -8.68 -5.36 2.19
N VAL A 16 -7.65 -4.60 2.56
CA VAL A 16 -6.84 -3.74 1.70
C VAL A 16 -5.37 -4.07 1.91
N GLN A 17 -4.62 -4.15 0.82
CA GLN A 17 -3.19 -4.48 0.84
C GLN A 17 -2.38 -3.52 -0.04
N LEU A 18 -1.19 -3.15 0.43
CA LEU A 18 -0.21 -2.38 -0.31
C LEU A 18 0.80 -3.28 -1.01
N TYR A 19 1.10 -2.94 -2.26
CA TYR A 19 2.06 -3.63 -3.12
C TYR A 19 3.09 -2.64 -3.67
N ARG A 20 4.29 -3.13 -3.93
CA ARG A 20 5.32 -2.42 -4.69
C ARG A 20 4.92 -2.47 -6.16
N GLY A 21 4.99 -1.34 -6.85
CA GLY A 21 4.88 -1.30 -8.31
C GLY A 21 6.17 -1.75 -8.98
N CYS A 22 6.11 -1.86 -10.30
CA CYS A 22 7.28 -2.25 -11.10
C CYS A 22 8.26 -1.08 -11.30
N ARG A 23 7.82 0.17 -11.07
CA ARG A 23 8.64 1.37 -11.21
C ARG A 23 9.13 1.87 -9.85
N PRO A 24 10.35 2.44 -9.77
CA PRO A 24 10.84 3.04 -8.55
C PRO A 24 9.87 4.08 -7.97
N GLY A 25 9.52 3.90 -6.70
CA GLY A 25 8.62 4.79 -5.95
C GLY A 25 7.13 4.52 -6.15
N GLU A 26 6.75 3.56 -7.00
CA GLU A 26 5.35 3.21 -7.23
C GLU A 26 4.82 2.30 -6.11
N LEU A 27 3.65 2.64 -5.58
CA LEU A 27 2.90 1.82 -4.64
C LEU A 27 1.46 1.68 -5.16
N HIS A 28 0.96 0.46 -5.16
CA HIS A 28 -0.44 0.17 -5.51
C HIS A 28 -1.21 -0.28 -4.28
N LEU A 29 -2.46 0.16 -4.22
CA LEU A 29 -3.44 -0.30 -3.25
C LEU A 29 -4.38 -1.28 -3.94
N LEU A 30 -4.49 -2.50 -3.41
CA LEU A 30 -5.53 -3.43 -3.81
C LEU A 30 -6.61 -3.44 -2.72
N ALA A 31 -7.82 -3.01 -3.09
CA ALA A 31 -9.00 -3.19 -2.28
C ALA A 31 -9.81 -4.35 -2.85
N LEU A 32 -10.16 -5.34 -2.02
CA LEU A 32 -11.19 -6.30 -2.38
C LEU A 32 -12.53 -5.56 -2.41
N ALA A 33 -13.42 -5.89 -3.35
CA ALA A 33 -14.69 -5.20 -3.55
C ALA A 33 -15.64 -5.37 -2.35
N VAL A 34 -15.39 -4.60 -1.30
CA VAL A 34 -16.16 -4.56 -0.06
C VAL A 34 -16.83 -3.20 0.09
N PRO A 35 -18.05 -3.15 0.62
CA PRO A 35 -18.63 -1.90 1.08
C PRO A 35 -17.73 -1.29 2.16
N ILE A 36 -17.44 0.00 2.06
CA ILE A 36 -16.75 0.77 3.09
C ILE A 36 -17.63 1.93 3.53
N THR A 37 -17.55 2.27 4.81
CA THR A 37 -18.25 3.42 5.41
C THR A 37 -17.40 4.69 5.32
N GLY A 38 -17.96 5.83 5.76
CA GLY A 38 -17.18 7.07 5.90
C GLY A 38 -16.00 6.90 6.87
N ASP A 39 -16.25 6.28 8.04
CA ASP A 39 -15.22 6.01 9.04
C ASP A 39 -14.10 5.13 8.49
N ASP A 40 -14.43 4.13 7.66
CA ASP A 40 -13.44 3.26 7.00
C ASP A 40 -12.56 4.04 6.01
N CYS A 41 -13.13 5.03 5.30
CA CYS A 41 -12.37 5.92 4.44
C CYS A 41 -11.38 6.79 5.24
N GLU A 42 -11.80 7.30 6.40
CA GLU A 42 -10.94 8.09 7.27
C GLU A 42 -9.81 7.24 7.87
N ASP A 43 -10.12 6.03 8.35
CA ASP A 43 -9.14 5.07 8.87
C ASP A 43 -8.11 4.68 7.79
N LEU A 44 -8.58 4.35 6.59
CA LEU A 44 -7.72 4.03 5.45
C LEU A 44 -6.82 5.22 5.07
N GLY A 45 -7.37 6.44 5.09
CA GLY A 45 -6.63 7.67 4.82
C GLY A 45 -5.52 7.93 5.84
N ALA A 46 -5.81 7.77 7.13
CA ALA A 46 -4.84 7.90 8.21
C ALA A 46 -3.73 6.85 8.10
N TRP A 47 -4.11 5.59 7.86
CA TRP A 47 -3.16 4.50 7.67
C TRP A 47 -2.21 4.74 6.48
N LEU A 48 -2.75 5.19 5.34
CA LEU A 48 -1.95 5.56 4.17
C LEU A 48 -1.01 6.75 4.44
N ALA A 49 -1.46 7.73 5.21
CA ALA A 49 -0.67 8.91 5.57
C ALA A 49 0.53 8.56 6.49
N GLU A 50 0.34 7.59 7.38
CA GLU A 50 1.37 7.06 8.28
C GLU A 50 2.40 6.20 7.53
N HIS A 51 1.93 5.25 6.71
CA HIS A 51 2.80 4.22 6.14
C HIS A 51 3.29 4.55 4.71
N GLY A 52 2.43 5.15 3.87
CA GLY A 52 2.69 5.34 2.45
C GLY A 52 3.97 6.16 2.19
N ARG A 53 4.13 7.30 2.88
CA ARG A 53 5.31 8.17 2.70
C ARG A 53 6.63 7.56 3.17
N ALA A 54 6.60 6.78 4.25
CA ALA A 54 7.79 6.10 4.74
C ALA A 54 8.21 4.98 3.77
N LEU A 55 7.24 4.19 3.31
CA LEU A 55 7.46 3.10 2.36
C LEU A 55 7.95 3.59 1.00
N THR A 56 7.36 4.65 0.45
CA THR A 56 7.84 5.26 -0.81
C THR A 56 9.29 5.73 -0.68
N ARG A 57 9.65 6.40 0.42
CA ARG A 57 11.03 6.87 0.64
C ARG A 57 12.02 5.71 0.76
N ALA A 58 11.70 4.69 1.56
CA ALA A 58 12.55 3.51 1.69
C ALA A 58 12.73 2.79 0.34
N HIS A 59 11.67 2.70 -0.46
CA HIS A 59 11.72 2.08 -1.77
C HIS A 59 12.59 2.86 -2.77
N LEU A 60 12.48 4.19 -2.81
CA LEU A 60 13.33 5.04 -3.65
C LEU A 60 14.81 4.97 -3.25
N ALA A 61 15.10 4.90 -1.95
CA ALA A 61 16.48 4.77 -1.47
C ALA A 61 17.13 3.44 -1.91
N LEU A 62 16.36 2.35 -1.91
CA LEU A 62 16.84 1.05 -2.42
C LEU A 62 17.11 1.11 -3.93
N ALA A 63 16.20 1.68 -4.71
CA ALA A 63 16.37 1.78 -6.17
C ALA A 63 17.54 2.69 -6.60
N ALA A 64 17.95 3.64 -5.76
CA ALA A 64 19.11 4.50 -6.02
C ALA A 64 20.45 3.84 -5.65
N SER A 65 20.42 2.66 -5.00
CA SER A 65 21.60 1.91 -4.57
C SER A 65 21.98 0.77 -5.52
N GLU A 66 21.20 0.57 -6.58
CA GLU A 66 21.39 -0.42 -7.65
C GLU A 66 22.02 0.23 -8.89
#